data_AF-A0A8J1YY41-F1
#
_entry.id   AF-A0A8J1YY41-F1
#
_cell.length_a   1.000
_cell.length_b   1.000
_cell.length_c   1.000
_cell.angle_alpha   90.00
_cell.angle_beta   90.00
_cell.angle_gamma   90.00
#
_symmetry.space_group_name_H-M   'P 1'
#
loop_
_entity.id
_entity.type
_entity.pdbx_description
1 polymer ?
#
loop_
_entity_poly.entity_id
_entity_poly.type
_entity_poly.pdbx_seq_one_letter_code
_entity_poly.pdbx_strand_id
1 'polypeptide(L)'
;MLFDGDFQGEWAEERNKRESKFVFIGKNLKREELEKGFRDCICAPLRFKVGDKVQAKVKDGWKDGEITKEWDNGKPYRIKILDTGVEVYGPLDDDRVVRLRPE
;
A
#
# COMPACT_ATOMS: atom_id res chain seq x y z
N MET A 1 -42.11 -22.04 -11.29
CA MET A 1 -41.24 -23.08 -10.71
C MET A 1 -40.23 -22.36 -9.82
N LEU A 2 -40.33 -22.54 -8.51
CA LEU A 2 -39.30 -22.08 -7.57
C LEU A 2 -38.15 -23.09 -7.60
N PHE A 3 -36.92 -22.61 -7.60
CA PHE A 3 -35.73 -23.45 -7.58
C PHE A 3 -35.59 -24.10 -6.19
N ASP A 4 -35.53 -25.44 -6.12
CA ASP A 4 -35.55 -26.24 -4.87
C ASP A 4 -34.27 -26.15 -4.02
N GLY A 5 -33.36 -25.20 -4.29
CA GLY A 5 -32.23 -24.88 -3.41
C GLY A 5 -31.17 -25.96 -3.22
N ASP A 6 -31.32 -27.14 -3.83
CA ASP A 6 -30.36 -28.24 -3.71
C ASP A 6 -29.09 -28.02 -4.55
N PHE A 7 -27.97 -28.59 -4.08
CA PHE A 7 -26.68 -28.52 -4.78
C PHE A 7 -26.77 -29.23 -6.13
N GLN A 8 -26.80 -28.45 -7.22
CA GLN A 8 -26.94 -28.97 -8.58
C GLN A 8 -25.56 -29.23 -9.22
N GLY A 9 -24.97 -30.37 -8.88
CA GLY A 9 -23.82 -30.93 -9.59
C GLY A 9 -22.46 -30.32 -9.23
N GLU A 10 -21.43 -30.90 -9.83
CA GLU A 10 -20.05 -30.44 -9.68
C GLU A 10 -19.82 -29.15 -10.49
N TRP A 11 -19.01 -28.24 -9.95
CA TRP A 11 -18.59 -27.05 -10.68
C TRP A 11 -17.79 -27.45 -11.92
N ALA A 12 -18.06 -26.82 -13.06
CA ALA A 12 -17.28 -27.04 -14.27
C ALA A 12 -15.78 -26.80 -14.01
N GLU A 13 -14.91 -27.69 -14.50
CA GLU A 13 -13.45 -27.62 -14.27
C GLU A 13 -12.84 -26.26 -14.65
N GLU A 14 -13.35 -25.62 -15.70
CA GLU A 14 -12.94 -24.28 -16.10
C GLU A 14 -13.25 -23.19 -15.06
N ARG A 15 -14.28 -23.40 -14.23
CA ARG A 15 -14.67 -22.49 -13.12
C ARG A 15 -13.93 -22.79 -11.81
N ASN A 16 -13.11 -23.84 -11.76
CA ASN A 16 -12.26 -24.12 -10.58
C ASN A 16 -11.08 -23.15 -10.45
N LYS A 17 -10.80 -22.33 -11.48
CA LYS A 17 -9.79 -21.27 -11.38
C LYS A 17 -10.30 -20.15 -10.47
N ARG A 18 -9.85 -20.18 -9.21
CA ARG A 18 -10.13 -19.14 -8.22
C ARG A 18 -9.44 -17.85 -8.63
N GLU A 19 -10.23 -16.81 -8.87
CA GLU A 19 -9.75 -15.46 -9.15
C GLU A 19 -10.49 -14.43 -8.31
N SER A 20 -9.77 -13.41 -7.85
CA SER A 20 -10.37 -12.27 -7.16
C SER A 20 -10.73 -11.20 -8.18
N LYS A 21 -12.01 -10.85 -8.28
CA LYS A 21 -12.51 -9.77 -9.14
C LYS A 21 -12.94 -8.57 -8.29
N PHE A 22 -12.45 -7.39 -8.64
CA PHE A 22 -12.99 -6.14 -8.15
C PHE A 22 -14.03 -5.63 -9.15
N VAL A 23 -15.26 -5.36 -8.70
CA VAL A 23 -16.39 -5.02 -9.57
C VAL A 23 -17.01 -3.69 -9.13
N PHE A 24 -17.11 -2.73 -10.05
CA PHE A 24 -17.86 -1.50 -9.84
C PHE A 24 -19.34 -1.73 -10.23
N ILE A 25 -20.27 -1.47 -9.31
CA ILE A 25 -21.71 -1.69 -9.51
C ILE A 25 -22.46 -0.36 -9.40
N GLY A 26 -23.20 0.03 -10.44
CA GLY A 26 -24.00 1.26 -10.45
C GLY A 26 -24.56 1.61 -11.83
N LYS A 27 -25.46 2.60 -11.89
CA LYS A 27 -26.00 3.15 -13.15
C LYS A 27 -25.10 4.30 -13.64
N ASN A 28 -24.96 4.43 -14.97
CA ASN A 28 -24.21 5.53 -15.61
C ASN A 28 -22.77 5.69 -15.09
N LEU A 29 -22.09 4.58 -14.79
CA LEU A 29 -20.71 4.60 -14.33
C LEU A 29 -19.77 5.11 -15.44
N LYS A 30 -18.90 6.06 -15.09
CA LYS A 30 -17.82 6.52 -15.95
C LYS A 30 -16.64 5.57 -15.84
N ARG A 31 -16.64 4.53 -16.69
CA ARG A 31 -15.64 3.44 -16.65
C ARG A 31 -14.20 3.95 -16.60
N GLU A 32 -13.82 4.85 -17.51
CA GLU A 32 -12.43 5.32 -17.64
C GLU A 32 -11.94 6.06 -16.40
N GLU A 33 -12.77 6.95 -15.83
CA GLU A 33 -12.42 7.69 -14.61
C GLU A 33 -12.24 6.74 -13.41
N LEU A 34 -13.11 5.73 -13.28
CA LEU A 34 -13.05 4.74 -12.20
C LEU A 34 -11.83 3.82 -12.32
N GLU A 35 -11.58 3.30 -13.52
CA GLU A 35 -10.41 2.44 -13.76
C GLU A 35 -9.10 3.20 -13.53
N LYS A 36 -9.02 4.45 -14.01
CA LYS A 36 -7.85 5.31 -13.79
C LYS A 36 -7.64 5.59 -12.31
N GLY A 37 -8.66 6.09 -11.61
CA GLY A 37 -8.56 6.42 -10.19
C GLY A 37 -8.20 5.20 -9.32
N PHE A 38 -8.72 4.02 -9.66
CA PHE A 38 -8.34 2.79 -8.96
C PHE A 38 -6.89 2.37 -9.24
N ARG A 39 -6.43 2.48 -10.49
CA ARG A 39 -5.03 2.19 -10.84
C ARG A 39 -4.05 3.17 -10.20
N ASP A 40 -4.45 4.44 -10.02
CA ASP A 40 -3.65 5.45 -9.33
C ASP A 40 -3.47 5.14 -7.82
N CYS A 41 -4.32 4.27 -7.26
CA CYS A 41 -4.19 3.77 -5.88
C CYS A 41 -3.26 2.53 -5.77
N ILE A 42 -2.73 2.00 -6.89
CA ILE A 42 -1.79 0.88 -6.83
C ILE A 42 -0.56 1.32 -6.05
N CYS A 43 -0.31 0.63 -4.94
CA CYS A 43 0.85 0.89 -4.13
C CYS A 43 2.12 0.52 -4.90
N ALA A 44 2.93 1.52 -5.26
CA ALA A 44 4.23 1.30 -5.86
C ALA A 44 5.19 0.63 -4.85
N PRO A 45 6.22 -0.10 -5.33
CA PRO A 45 7.30 -0.55 -4.46
C PRO A 45 7.91 0.63 -3.70
N LEU A 46 8.19 0.43 -2.41
CA LEU A 46 8.83 1.42 -1.56
C LEU A 46 10.20 1.83 -2.14
N ARG A 47 10.47 3.14 -2.18
CA ARG A 47 11.71 3.73 -2.72
C ARG A 47 12.97 3.30 -1.95
N PHE A 48 12.85 3.17 -0.63
CA PHE A 48 13.96 2.80 0.26
C PHE A 48 13.74 1.43 0.92
N LYS A 49 14.84 0.82 1.37
CA LYS A 49 14.89 -0.49 2.02
C LYS A 49 15.33 -0.41 3.48
N VAL A 50 15.04 -1.48 4.23
CA VAL A 50 15.55 -1.64 5.60
C VAL A 50 17.08 -1.56 5.59
N GLY A 51 17.62 -0.69 6.44
CA GLY A 51 19.05 -0.35 6.53
C GLY A 51 19.45 0.92 5.77
N ASP A 52 18.58 1.46 4.91
CA ASP A 52 18.90 2.69 4.18
C ASP A 52 18.92 3.90 5.10
N LYS A 53 19.92 4.77 4.88
CA LYS A 53 20.06 6.04 5.58
C LYS A 53 19.23 7.11 4.88
N VAL A 54 18.27 7.65 5.60
CA VAL A 54 17.31 8.64 5.11
C VAL A 54 17.24 9.83 6.05
N GLN A 55 16.58 10.89 5.61
CA GLN A 55 16.12 11.95 6.49
C GLN A 55 14.63 11.83 6.70
N ALA A 56 14.20 11.82 7.96
CA ALA A 56 12.80 11.87 8.35
C ALA A 56 12.42 13.29 8.75
N LYS A 57 11.26 13.74 8.30
CA LYS A 57 10.69 15.02 8.73
C LYS A 57 9.99 14.86 10.08
N VAL A 58 10.56 15.49 11.11
CA VAL A 58 9.97 15.61 12.45
C VAL A 58 9.54 17.05 12.71
N LYS A 59 8.88 17.29 13.85
CA LYS A 59 8.41 18.63 14.24
C LYS A 59 9.54 19.67 14.26
N ASP A 60 10.73 19.25 14.70
CA ASP A 60 11.92 20.08 14.82
C ASP A 60 12.77 20.14 13.54
N GLY A 61 12.21 19.72 12.39
CA GLY A 61 12.88 19.76 11.09
C GLY A 61 13.28 18.39 10.55
N TRP A 62 14.29 18.37 9.69
CA TRP A 62 14.81 17.13 9.11
C TRP A 62 15.86 16.52 10.05
N LYS A 63 15.70 15.23 10.35
CA LYS A 63 16.64 14.48 11.18
C LYS A 63 17.11 13.24 10.42
N ASP A 64 18.40 12.96 10.55
CA ASP A 64 19.01 11.76 9.96
C ASP A 64 18.51 10.52 10.69
N GLY A 65 18.13 9.51 9.92
CA GLY A 65 17.60 8.25 10.42
C GLY A 65 17.95 7.07 9.52
N GLU A 66 17.63 5.89 10.02
CA GLU A 66 17.80 4.62 9.31
C GLU A 66 16.47 3.87 9.29
N ILE A 67 16.11 3.31 8.14
CA ILE A 67 14.88 2.52 8.02
C ILE A 67 15.07 1.18 8.73
N THR A 68 14.22 0.89 9.71
CA THR A 68 14.27 -0.36 10.47
C THR A 68 13.22 -1.37 10.01
N LYS A 69 12.08 -0.92 9.48
CA LYS A 69 11.00 -1.78 8.96
C LYS A 69 10.24 -1.13 7.80
N GLU A 70 9.72 -1.98 6.92
CA GLU A 70 8.77 -1.64 5.85
C GLU A 70 7.35 -2.10 6.21
N TRP A 71 6.32 -1.34 5.82
CA TRP A 71 4.90 -1.67 6.03
C TRP A 71 4.48 -1.96 7.48
N ASP A 72 5.20 -1.38 8.45
CA ASP A 72 4.90 -1.56 9.87
C ASP A 72 3.64 -0.78 10.26
N ASN A 73 2.64 -1.48 10.80
CA ASN A 73 1.34 -0.91 11.19
C ASN A 73 0.65 -0.10 10.06
N GLY A 74 0.80 -0.55 8.82
CA GLY A 74 0.24 0.11 7.64
C GLY A 74 0.95 1.41 7.25
N LYS A 75 2.15 1.69 7.80
CA LYS A 75 3.00 2.81 7.41
C LYS A 75 4.16 2.34 6.54
N PRO A 76 4.50 3.07 5.46
CA PRO A 76 5.62 2.72 4.58
C PRO A 76 6.91 2.41 5.34
N TYR A 77 7.30 3.27 6.27
CA TYR A 77 8.59 3.18 6.95
C TYR A 77 8.49 3.36 8.45
N ARG A 78 9.23 2.53 9.18
CA ARG A 78 9.69 2.80 10.54
C ARG A 78 11.13 3.24 10.48
N ILE A 79 11.43 4.41 11.05
CA ILE A 79 12.73 5.07 10.92
C ILE A 79 13.27 5.31 12.33
N LYS A 80 14.48 4.82 12.60
CA LYS A 80 15.21 5.12 13.82
C LYS A 80 16.07 6.36 13.61
N ILE A 81 15.81 7.41 14.38
CA ILE A 81 16.59 8.65 14.32
C ILE A 81 17.96 8.42 14.95
N LEU A 82 19.04 8.73 14.23
CA LEU A 82 20.41 8.42 14.64
C LEU A 82 20.86 9.27 15.84
N ASP A 83 20.43 10.53 15.90
CA ASP A 83 20.79 11.50 16.95
C ASP A 83 20.22 11.10 18.32
N THR A 84 18.92 10.80 18.37
CA THR A 84 18.19 10.54 19.62
C THR A 84 17.92 9.05 19.90
N GLY A 85 18.07 8.18 18.91
CA GLY A 85 17.69 6.76 18.99
C GLY A 85 16.19 6.47 18.97
N VAL A 86 15.35 7.51 19.01
CA VAL A 86 13.88 7.43 18.94
C VAL A 86 13.42 6.90 17.58
N GLU A 87 12.40 6.05 17.59
CA GLU A 87 11.76 5.55 16.39
C GLU A 87 10.53 6.39 16.03
N VAL A 88 10.44 6.74 14.75
CA VAL A 88 9.34 7.51 14.17
C VAL A 88 8.78 6.79 12.94
N TYR A 89 7.56 7.15 12.55
CA TYR A 89 6.94 6.62 11.34
C TYR A 89 7.07 7.63 10.19
N GLY A 90 7.45 7.14 9.02
CA GLY A 90 7.26 7.82 7.75
C GLY A 90 5.87 7.44 7.21
N PRO A 91 4.85 8.32 7.32
CA PRO A 91 3.47 7.94 7.03
C PRO A 91 3.19 7.78 5.54
N LEU A 92 4.07 8.30 4.68
CA LEU A 92 3.98 8.28 3.23
C LEU A 92 5.38 8.02 2.66
N ASP A 93 5.45 7.36 1.51
CA ASP A 93 6.68 7.27 0.74
C ASP A 93 6.78 8.49 -0.19
N ASP A 94 7.11 9.64 0.39
CA ASP A 94 7.13 10.93 -0.31
C ASP A 94 8.24 11.83 0.26
N ASP A 95 8.92 12.59 -0.61
CA ASP A 95 10.02 13.50 -0.23
C ASP A 95 9.62 14.61 0.76
N ARG A 96 8.32 14.84 0.95
CA ARG A 96 7.80 15.75 1.98
C ARG A 96 7.95 15.20 3.39
N VAL A 97 8.16 13.90 3.56
CA VAL A 97 8.26 13.24 4.88
C VAL A 97 9.48 12.34 5.02
N VAL A 98 9.97 11.73 3.93
CA VAL A 98 11.14 10.85 3.89
C VAL A 98 11.90 11.08 2.59
N ARG A 99 13.19 11.39 2.71
CA ARG A 99 14.08 11.63 1.56
C ARG A 99 15.46 11.04 1.78
N LEU A 100 16.24 10.93 0.70
CA LEU A 100 17.63 10.49 0.78
C LEU A 100 18.45 11.45 1.63
N ARG A 101 19.37 10.92 2.43
CA ARG A 101 20.34 11.73 3.17
C ARG A 101 21.34 12.37 2.19
N PRO A 102 21.50 13.71 2.18
CA PRO A 102 22.57 14.35 1.42
C PRO A 102 23.94 13.98 2.04
N GLU A 103 24.94 13.73 1.19
CA GLU A 103 26.33 13.42 1.60
C GLU A 103 26.97 14.54 2.44
#